data_AF-A0AAV8Y735-F1
#
_entry.id   AF-A0AAV8Y735-F1
#
_cell.length_a   1.000
_cell.length_b   1.000
_cell.length_c   1.000
_cell.angle_alpha   90.00
_cell.angle_beta   90.00
_cell.angle_gamma   90.00
#
_symmetry.space_group_name_H-M   'P 1'
#
loop_
_entity.id
_entity.type
_entity.pdbx_description
1 polymer ?
#
loop_
_entity_poly.entity_id
_entity_poly.type
_entity_poly.pdbx_seq_one_letter_code
_entity_poly.pdbx_strand_id
1 'polypeptide(L)'
;MTLEKVSPNLPNITTFSCGSCVIENAFKAMMIAYQMEERGDQGISEDDIDCALKNQPPGSPNLAILTFKNAHHGHTMGALSASSSNGLAKLDIPAFHWPQANFPKYKYPLEQFLCYNTNQDREMFGDG
;
A
#
# COMPACT_ATOMS: atom_id res chain seq x y z
N MET A 1 -22.66 -13.83 -13.76
CA MET A 1 -22.27 -14.01 -12.35
C MET A 1 -21.64 -12.70 -11.90
N THR A 2 -22.47 -11.78 -11.41
CA THR A 2 -22.04 -10.42 -11.06
C THR A 2 -21.68 -10.44 -9.58
N LEU A 3 -20.41 -10.24 -9.25
CA LEU A 3 -20.01 -10.01 -7.87
C LEU A 3 -20.55 -8.64 -7.47
N GLU A 4 -21.72 -8.61 -6.82
CA GLU A 4 -22.34 -7.37 -6.33
C GLU A 4 -21.72 -6.92 -4.98
N LYS A 5 -21.06 -7.83 -4.24
CA LYS A 5 -20.43 -7.55 -2.95
C LYS A 5 -19.30 -8.55 -2.63
N VAL A 6 -18.17 -8.06 -2.12
CA VAL A 6 -17.03 -8.91 -1.70
C VAL A 6 -17.21 -9.40 -0.26
N SER A 7 -17.73 -8.56 0.64
CA SER A 7 -18.08 -8.94 2.02
C SER A 7 -19.11 -7.97 2.62
N PRO A 8 -19.85 -8.33 3.69
CA PRO A 8 -20.85 -7.46 4.35
C PRO A 8 -20.39 -6.02 4.63
N ASN A 9 -19.10 -5.83 4.91
CA ASN A 9 -18.52 -4.54 5.29
C ASN A 9 -17.72 -3.87 4.15
N LEU A 10 -17.68 -4.47 2.96
CA LEU A 10 -17.05 -3.91 1.76
C LEU A 10 -18.07 -3.91 0.61
N PRO A 11 -19.01 -2.94 0.60
CA PRO A 11 -20.10 -2.90 -0.36
C PRO A 11 -19.67 -2.41 -1.76
N ASN A 12 -18.55 -1.70 -1.86
CA ASN A 12 -18.11 -1.07 -3.11
C ASN A 12 -17.16 -1.99 -3.87
N ILE A 13 -17.40 -2.13 -5.18
CA ILE A 13 -16.55 -2.91 -6.09
C ILE A 13 -16.18 -2.04 -7.29
N THR A 14 -14.90 -2.08 -7.65
CA THR A 14 -14.41 -1.52 -8.92
C THR A 14 -13.56 -2.57 -9.61
N THR A 15 -13.84 -2.82 -10.89
CA THR A 15 -13.16 -3.83 -11.67
C THR A 15 -12.03 -3.21 -12.49
N PHE A 16 -10.94 -3.95 -12.66
CA PHE A 16 -9.80 -3.55 -13.47
C PHE A 16 -9.27 -4.77 -14.26
N SER A 17 -8.43 -4.50 -15.25
CA SER A 17 -7.98 -5.52 -16.22
C SER A 17 -6.80 -6.37 -15.75
N CYS A 18 -5.97 -5.90 -14.80
CA CYS A 18 -4.80 -6.65 -14.32
C CYS A 18 -4.48 -6.35 -12.85
N GLY A 19 -3.72 -7.23 -12.20
CA GLY A 19 -3.36 -7.07 -10.79
C GLY A 19 -2.59 -5.78 -10.49
N SER A 20 -1.67 -5.37 -11.37
CA SER A 20 -0.90 -4.14 -11.16
C SER A 20 -1.77 -2.89 -11.22
N CYS A 21 -2.73 -2.81 -12.15
CA CYS A 21 -3.61 -1.63 -12.22
C CYS A 21 -4.64 -1.60 -11.08
N VAL A 22 -5.06 -2.74 -10.53
CA VAL A 22 -5.84 -2.78 -9.27
C VAL A 22 -5.03 -2.14 -8.13
N ILE A 23 -3.76 -2.52 -7.97
CA ILE A 23 -2.89 -2.00 -6.90
C ILE A 23 -2.68 -0.48 -7.02
N GLU A 24 -2.36 0.02 -8.21
CA GLU A 24 -2.18 1.47 -8.43
C GLU A 24 -3.46 2.26 -8.12
N ASN A 25 -4.63 1.74 -8.49
CA ASN A 25 -5.89 2.40 -8.18
C ASN A 25 -6.28 2.27 -6.71
N ALA A 26 -5.94 1.18 -6.04
CA ALA A 26 -6.08 1.04 -4.60
C ALA A 26 -5.21 2.06 -3.86
N PHE A 27 -3.94 2.26 -4.27
CA PHE A 27 -3.06 3.28 -3.70
C PHE A 27 -3.65 4.68 -3.84
N LYS A 28 -4.11 5.05 -5.05
CA LYS A 28 -4.78 6.34 -5.26
C LYS A 28 -6.02 6.49 -4.39
N ALA A 29 -6.87 5.47 -4.30
CA ALA A 29 -8.08 5.53 -3.49
C ALA A 29 -7.76 5.75 -2.00
N MET A 30 -6.75 5.05 -1.47
CA MET A 30 -6.28 5.25 -0.09
C MET A 30 -5.71 6.64 0.14
N MET A 31 -4.86 7.14 -0.76
CA MET A 31 -4.26 8.48 -0.65
C MET A 31 -5.33 9.58 -0.75
N ILE A 32 -6.32 9.42 -1.63
CA ILE A 32 -7.45 10.35 -1.74
C ILE A 32 -8.27 10.32 -0.45
N ALA A 33 -8.61 9.14 0.06
CA ALA A 33 -9.36 9.00 1.31
C ALA A 33 -8.63 9.65 2.50
N TYR A 34 -7.32 9.42 2.63
CA TYR A 34 -6.48 10.05 3.65
C TYR A 34 -6.49 11.58 3.52
N GLN A 35 -6.31 12.12 2.31
CA GLN A 35 -6.33 13.57 2.10
C GLN A 35 -7.72 14.19 2.29
N MET A 36 -8.80 13.45 2.03
CA MET A 36 -10.17 13.89 2.32
C MET A 36 -10.39 13.99 3.83
N GLU A 37 -9.87 13.03 4.59
CA GLU A 37 -9.93 13.04 6.05
C GLU A 37 -9.10 14.20 6.64
N GLU A 38 -7.85 14.37 6.22
CA GLU A 38 -6.97 15.47 6.67
C GLU A 38 -7.54 16.86 6.34
N ARG A 39 -8.22 16.98 5.20
CA ARG A 39 -8.83 18.25 4.76
C ARG A 39 -10.12 18.56 5.52
N GLY A 40 -10.84 17.55 5.99
CA GLY A 40 -12.15 17.70 6.62
C GLY A 40 -13.13 18.47 5.74
N ASP A 41 -13.77 19.50 6.29
CA ASP A 41 -14.76 20.32 5.57
C ASP A 41 -14.14 21.42 4.69
N GLN A 42 -12.80 21.49 4.61
CA GLN A 42 -12.16 22.47 3.73
C GLN A 42 -12.38 22.07 2.27
N GLY A 43 -12.81 23.02 1.44
CA GLY A 43 -13.00 22.80 0.00
C GLY A 43 -11.68 22.53 -0.74
N ILE A 44 -11.77 22.22 -2.03
CA ILE A 44 -10.59 22.20 -2.92
C ILE A 44 -10.33 23.64 -3.38
N SER A 45 -9.12 24.15 -3.15
CA SER A 45 -8.72 25.48 -3.62
C SER A 45 -8.17 25.46 -5.06
N GLU A 46 -8.12 26.62 -5.72
CA GLU A 46 -7.43 26.74 -7.01
C GLU A 46 -5.93 26.43 -6.87
N ASP A 47 -5.31 26.83 -5.75
CA ASP A 47 -3.91 26.52 -5.43
C ASP A 47 -3.65 25.02 -5.34
N ASP A 48 -4.59 24.22 -4.78
CA ASP A 48 -4.47 22.76 -4.75
C ASP A 48 -4.39 22.18 -6.16
N ILE A 49 -5.22 22.68 -7.08
CA ILE A 49 -5.27 22.21 -8.47
C ILE A 49 -3.99 22.61 -9.20
N ASP A 50 -3.57 23.87 -9.05
CA ASP A 50 -2.37 24.42 -9.68
C ASP A 50 -1.10 23.71 -9.22
N CYS A 51 -0.99 23.40 -7.93
CA CYS A 51 0.11 22.62 -7.37
C CYS A 51 0.08 21.16 -7.85
N ALA A 52 -1.11 20.53 -7.93
CA ALA A 52 -1.25 19.17 -8.43
C ALA A 52 -0.78 19.04 -9.89
N LEU A 53 -1.13 19.99 -10.76
CA LEU A 53 -0.66 20.03 -12.15
C LEU A 53 0.86 20.16 -12.28
N LYS A 54 1.52 20.70 -11.26
CA LYS A 54 2.99 20.85 -11.18
C LYS A 54 3.68 19.70 -10.42
N ASN A 55 2.92 18.69 -9.97
CA ASN A 55 3.39 17.62 -9.09
C ASN A 55 3.99 18.14 -7.77
N GLN A 56 3.41 19.19 -7.20
CA GLN A 56 3.88 19.84 -5.98
C GLN A 56 2.82 19.81 -4.88
N PRO A 57 3.22 19.82 -3.59
CA PRO A 57 2.28 20.08 -2.50
C PRO A 57 1.68 21.50 -2.58
N PRO A 58 0.45 21.72 -2.07
CA PRO A 58 -0.41 20.74 -1.39
C PRO A 58 -1.16 19.78 -2.35
N GLY A 59 -1.24 20.11 -3.65
CA GLY A 59 -2.01 19.33 -4.63
C GLY A 59 -1.51 17.91 -4.91
N SER A 60 -0.20 17.70 -4.83
CA SER A 60 0.45 16.38 -4.86
C SER A 60 1.21 16.18 -3.54
N PRO A 61 0.57 15.60 -2.52
CA PRO A 61 1.16 15.48 -1.19
C PRO A 61 2.27 14.42 -1.15
N ASN A 62 3.21 14.60 -0.21
CA ASN A 62 4.28 13.63 0.05
C ASN A 62 3.78 12.49 0.94
N LEU A 63 2.94 11.61 0.38
CA LEU A 63 2.43 10.43 1.07
C LEU A 63 3.26 9.18 0.76
N ALA A 64 3.15 8.19 1.64
CA ALA A 64 3.81 6.91 1.48
C ALA A 64 2.86 5.73 1.74
N ILE A 65 3.12 4.60 1.08
CA ILE A 65 2.47 3.33 1.36
C ILE A 65 3.45 2.45 2.13
N LEU A 66 3.10 2.08 3.36
CA LEU A 66 3.87 1.10 4.12
C LEU A 66 3.72 -0.29 3.50
N THR A 67 4.84 -0.96 3.22
CA THR A 67 4.84 -2.32 2.68
C THR A 67 5.71 -3.27 3.49
N PHE A 68 5.70 -4.55 3.12
CA PHE A 68 6.54 -5.56 3.74
C PHE A 68 7.73 -5.93 2.85
N LYS A 69 8.86 -6.25 3.49
CA LYS A 69 10.00 -6.85 2.81
C LYS A 69 9.61 -8.19 2.20
N ASN A 70 10.12 -8.45 1.00
CA ASN A 70 9.81 -9.61 0.15
C ASN A 70 8.37 -9.63 -0.41
N ALA A 71 7.59 -8.55 -0.27
CA ALA A 71 6.26 -8.46 -0.87
C ALA A 71 6.30 -8.35 -2.39
N HIS A 72 5.20 -8.73 -3.05
CA HIS A 72 5.01 -8.59 -4.49
C HIS A 72 3.62 -8.01 -4.79
N HIS A 73 3.60 -6.82 -5.39
CA HIS A 73 2.38 -6.07 -5.71
C HIS A 73 2.27 -5.69 -7.19
N GLY A 74 3.24 -6.08 -8.03
CA GLY A 74 3.22 -5.85 -9.48
C GLY A 74 4.45 -5.10 -9.99
N HIS A 75 4.39 -4.67 -11.24
CA HIS A 75 5.56 -4.13 -11.97
C HIS A 75 5.38 -2.71 -12.52
N THR A 76 4.21 -2.09 -12.36
CA THR A 76 4.03 -0.65 -12.62
C THR A 76 4.75 0.17 -11.55
N MET A 77 5.11 1.43 -11.81
CA MET A 77 6.03 2.21 -10.96
C MET A 77 5.68 2.24 -9.45
N GLY A 78 4.41 2.47 -9.09
CA GLY A 78 3.95 2.48 -7.71
C GLY A 78 3.93 1.07 -7.11
N ALA A 79 3.34 0.12 -7.84
CA ALA A 79 3.28 -1.29 -7.47
C ALA A 79 4.68 -1.93 -7.29
N LEU A 80 5.64 -1.55 -8.14
CA LEU A 80 7.02 -2.00 -8.11
C LEU A 80 7.78 -1.36 -6.95
N SER A 81 7.51 -0.08 -6.65
CA SER A 81 8.05 0.59 -5.45
C SER A 81 7.57 -0.09 -4.18
N ALA A 82 6.32 -0.54 -4.16
CA ALA A 82 5.74 -1.35 -3.10
C ALA A 82 6.28 -2.80 -3.05
N SER A 83 6.89 -3.31 -4.13
CA SER A 83 7.40 -4.69 -4.22
C SER A 83 8.87 -4.79 -3.81
N SER A 84 9.28 -5.91 -3.24
CA SER A 84 10.68 -6.20 -2.88
C SER A 84 11.06 -7.68 -2.96
N SER A 85 10.28 -8.48 -3.71
CA SER A 85 10.51 -9.92 -3.88
C SER A 85 11.67 -10.30 -4.82
N ASN A 86 12.03 -9.44 -5.79
CA ASN A 86 13.10 -9.70 -6.75
C ASN A 86 13.85 -8.40 -7.10
N GLY A 87 15.14 -8.35 -6.80
CA GLY A 87 15.99 -7.19 -7.10
C GLY A 87 16.17 -6.93 -8.60
N LEU A 88 16.24 -7.99 -9.43
CA LEU A 88 16.39 -7.85 -10.88
C LEU A 88 15.17 -7.17 -11.52
N ALA A 89 13.98 -7.39 -10.96
CA ALA A 89 12.76 -6.73 -11.45
C ALA A 89 12.71 -5.23 -11.12
N LYS A 90 13.59 -4.73 -10.23
CA LYS A 90 13.66 -3.33 -9.80
C LYS A 90 14.88 -2.57 -10.32
N LEU A 91 15.90 -3.31 -10.78
CA LEU A 91 17.16 -2.73 -11.23
C LEU A 91 16.90 -1.68 -12.34
N ASP A 92 17.60 -0.55 -12.25
CA ASP A 92 17.54 0.57 -13.20
C ASP A 92 16.18 1.31 -13.29
N ILE A 93 15.21 0.97 -12.43
CA ILE A 93 13.89 1.62 -12.40
C ILE A 93 13.78 2.53 -11.18
N PRO A 94 13.44 3.83 -11.34
CA PRO A 94 13.20 4.73 -10.21
C PRO A 94 12.11 4.21 -9.29
N ALA A 95 12.28 4.41 -7.99
CA ALA A 95 11.33 3.95 -6.99
C ALA A 95 10.96 5.09 -6.02
N PHE A 96 9.73 5.02 -5.51
CA PHE A 96 9.30 5.86 -4.39
C PHE A 96 9.97 5.38 -3.10
N HIS A 97 10.46 6.32 -2.28
CA HIS A 97 11.13 6.02 -1.01
C HIS A 97 10.12 5.75 0.12
N TRP A 98 9.33 4.68 -0.04
CA TRP A 98 8.31 4.27 0.91
C TRP A 98 8.86 3.32 1.98
N PRO A 99 8.31 3.35 3.21
CA PRO A 99 8.79 2.52 4.30
C PRO A 99 8.48 1.04 4.08
N GLN A 100 9.40 0.18 4.53
CA GLN A 100 9.28 -1.28 4.43
C GLN A 100 9.45 -1.94 5.80
N ALA A 101 8.37 -2.51 6.31
CA ALA A 101 8.35 -3.32 7.53
C ALA A 101 8.87 -4.74 7.26
N ASN A 102 9.36 -5.42 8.30
CA ASN A 102 9.66 -6.85 8.23
C ASN A 102 8.34 -7.65 8.18
N PHE A 103 8.38 -8.88 7.65
CA PHE A 103 7.27 -9.85 7.71
C PHE A 103 7.68 -11.02 8.62
N PRO A 104 6.78 -11.62 9.44
CA PRO A 104 7.20 -12.56 10.46
C PRO A 104 7.61 -13.86 9.80
N LYS A 105 8.75 -14.41 10.24
CA LYS A 105 9.32 -15.63 9.65
C LYS A 105 9.09 -16.80 10.58
N TYR A 106 8.01 -17.53 10.34
CA TYR A 106 7.66 -18.68 11.17
C TYR A 106 8.55 -19.88 10.92
N LYS A 107 8.74 -20.68 11.98
CA LYS A 107 9.29 -22.03 11.91
C LYS A 107 8.17 -23.06 11.97
N TYR A 108 8.39 -24.16 11.26
CA TYR A 108 7.45 -25.27 11.12
C TYR A 108 8.11 -26.59 11.53
N PRO A 109 7.37 -27.56 12.10
CA PRO A 109 5.93 -27.54 12.39
C PRO A 109 5.53 -26.52 13.47
N LEU A 110 4.37 -25.86 13.31
CA LEU A 110 4.00 -24.70 14.13
C LEU A 110 3.96 -25.02 15.63
N GLU A 111 3.47 -26.22 15.96
CA GLU A 111 3.30 -26.71 17.33
C GLU A 111 4.65 -26.87 18.06
N GLN A 112 5.73 -27.11 17.31
CA GLN A 112 7.08 -27.28 17.87
C GLN A 112 7.80 -25.95 18.11
N PHE A 113 7.38 -24.88 17.45
CA PHE A 113 8.05 -23.58 17.46
C PHE A 113 7.17 -22.44 18.00
N LEU A 114 6.14 -22.76 18.79
CA LEU A 114 5.23 -21.80 19.42
C LEU A 114 5.96 -20.60 20.04
N CYS A 115 6.91 -20.83 20.94
CA CYS A 115 7.65 -19.75 21.61
C CYS A 115 8.41 -18.85 20.62
N TYR A 116 9.04 -19.45 19.60
CA TYR A 116 9.76 -18.68 18.58
C TYR A 116 8.80 -17.86 17.70
N ASN A 117 7.69 -18.46 17.24
CA ASN A 117 6.71 -17.79 16.39
C ASN A 117 5.98 -16.67 17.16
N THR A 118 5.63 -16.87 18.43
CA THR A 118 5.05 -15.81 19.28
C THR A 118 6.03 -14.65 19.51
N ASN A 119 7.32 -14.93 19.69
CA ASN A 119 8.31 -13.86 19.78
C ASN A 119 8.47 -13.12 18.43
N GLN A 120 8.39 -13.82 17.30
CA GLN A 120 8.38 -13.19 15.97
C GLN A 120 7.19 -12.24 15.79
N ASP A 121 6.00 -12.61 16.28
CA ASP A 121 4.83 -11.73 16.27
C ASP A 121 5.06 -10.48 17.12
N ARG A 122 5.59 -10.62 18.34
CA ARG A 122 5.87 -9.48 19.23
C ARG A 122 6.89 -8.52 18.63
N GLU A 123 7.97 -9.04 18.06
CA GLU A 123 8.99 -8.22 17.40
C GLU A 123 8.43 -7.39 16.24
N MET A 124 7.34 -7.85 15.62
CA MET A 124 6.79 -7.24 14.43
C MET A 124 5.58 -6.33 14.70
N PHE A 125 4.65 -6.75 15.55
CA PHE A 125 3.39 -6.04 15.80
C PHE A 125 3.43 -5.19 17.08
N GLY A 126 4.46 -5.35 17.92
CA GLY A 126 4.52 -4.78 19.26
C GLY A 126 3.62 -5.54 20.23
N ASP A 127 3.78 -5.25 21.52
CA ASP A 127 2.79 -5.68 22.53
C ASP A 127 1.62 -4.69 22.44
N GLY A 128 0.53 -5.10 21.78
CA GLY A 128 -0.68 -4.31 21.61
C GLY A 128 -1.37 -3.94 22.92
#